data_AF-A0A177NS46-F1
#
_entry.id   AF-A0A177NS46-F1
#
_cell.length_a   1.000
_cell.length_b   1.000
_cell.length_c   1.000
_cell.angle_alpha   90.00
_cell.angle_beta   90.00
_cell.angle_gamma   90.00
#
_symmetry.space_group_name_H-M   'P 1'
#
loop_
_entity.id
_entity.type
_entity.pdbx_description
1 polymer ?
#
loop_
_entity_poly.entity_id
_entity_poly.type
_entity_poly.pdbx_seq_one_letter_code
_entity_poly.pdbx_strand_id
1 'polypeptide(L)'
;MAKASEADLKMALELASALEAISCWYGGTMPATIAKPQQDEDDWEPFTLEDPEHCRRVCEYLIRLARSASLFRVVMGMVVLLDPENRFIDPDVDILAYHPDTVAALEAIADPMQGR
;
A
#
# COMPACT_ATOMS: atom_id res chain seq x y z
N MET A 1 2.00 18.50 -3.09
CA MET A 1 1.91 17.26 -2.28
C MET A 1 3.31 16.90 -1.79
N ALA A 2 3.51 16.54 -0.52
CA ALA A 2 4.81 16.02 -0.07
C ALA A 2 4.95 14.55 -0.49
N LYS A 3 6.14 14.16 -0.98
CA LYS A 3 6.46 12.75 -1.29
C LYS A 3 6.31 11.89 -0.02
N ALA A 4 5.74 10.70 -0.16
CA ALA A 4 5.70 9.73 0.94
C ALA A 4 7.12 9.37 1.37
N SER A 5 7.34 9.39 2.68
CA SER A 5 8.58 8.91 3.30
C SER A 5 8.63 7.38 3.35
N GLU A 6 9.80 6.82 3.62
CA GLU A 6 9.94 5.37 3.81
C GLU A 6 9.08 4.87 4.99
N ALA A 7 8.95 5.67 6.05
CA ALA A 7 8.07 5.37 7.18
C ALA A 7 6.59 5.33 6.77
N ASP A 8 6.17 6.26 5.90
CA ASP A 8 4.79 6.28 5.35
C ASP A 8 4.51 5.00 4.55
N LEU A 9 5.47 4.56 3.72
CA LEU A 9 5.34 3.35 2.90
C LEU A 9 5.31 2.06 3.75
N LYS A 10 6.22 1.93 4.72
CA LYS A 10 6.26 0.77 5.63
C LYS A 10 4.97 0.65 6.43
N MET A 11 4.51 1.77 7.00
CA MET A 11 3.25 1.82 7.73
C MET A 11 2.06 1.44 6.84
N ALA A 12 1.98 1.95 5.61
CA ALA A 12 0.88 1.64 4.70
C ALA A 12 0.84 0.15 4.32
N LEU A 13 2.00 -0.46 4.07
CA LEU A 13 2.10 -1.91 3.78
C LEU A 13 1.68 -2.75 4.99
N GLU A 14 2.15 -2.41 6.19
CA GLU A 14 1.78 -3.11 7.42
C GLU A 14 0.28 -2.97 7.72
N LEU A 15 -0.29 -1.79 7.45
CA LEU A 15 -1.72 -1.54 7.62
C LEU A 15 -2.55 -2.36 6.63
N ALA A 16 -2.15 -2.39 5.36
CA ALA A 16 -2.81 -3.21 4.34
C ALA A 16 -2.77 -4.69 4.72
N SER A 17 -1.59 -5.21 5.10
CA SER A 17 -1.42 -6.59 5.54
C SER A 17 -2.28 -6.93 6.76
N ALA A 18 -2.36 -6.03 7.75
CA ALA A 18 -3.19 -6.24 8.94
C ALA A 18 -4.69 -6.29 8.60
N LEU A 19 -5.14 -5.45 7.66
CA LEU A 19 -6.53 -5.45 7.19
C LEU A 19 -6.86 -6.71 6.39
N GLU A 20 -5.95 -7.18 5.55
CA GLU A 20 -6.12 -8.45 4.81
C GLU A 20 -6.17 -9.65 5.76
N ALA A 21 -5.32 -9.68 6.79
CA ALA A 21 -5.30 -10.76 7.78
C ALA A 21 -6.65 -10.94 8.47
N ILE A 22 -7.28 -9.84 8.92
CA ILE A 22 -8.58 -9.89 9.63
C ILE A 22 -9.78 -10.05 8.70
N SER A 23 -9.63 -9.72 7.40
CA SER A 23 -10.71 -9.79 6.40
C SER A 23 -10.67 -11.06 5.54
N CYS A 24 -9.74 -11.98 5.81
CA CYS A 24 -9.60 -13.23 5.07
C CYS A 24 -10.92 -14.03 5.05
N TRP A 25 -11.39 -14.32 3.84
CA TRP A 25 -12.66 -15.02 3.60
C TRP A 25 -12.71 -16.42 4.23
N TYR A 26 -11.57 -17.12 4.31
CA TYR A 26 -11.47 -18.48 4.84
C TYR A 26 -11.30 -18.55 6.36
N GLY A 27 -11.34 -17.40 7.04
CA GLY A 27 -11.11 -17.27 8.48
C GLY A 27 -10.07 -16.20 8.76
N GLY A 28 -10.49 -15.12 9.44
CA GLY A 28 -9.60 -14.04 9.82
C GLY A 28 -8.54 -14.52 10.80
N THR A 29 -7.35 -13.92 10.74
CA THR A 29 -6.26 -14.14 11.69
C THR A 29 -5.86 -12.82 12.33
N MET A 30 -5.31 -12.91 13.54
CA MET A 30 -4.70 -11.75 14.18
C MET A 30 -3.50 -11.29 13.35
N PRO A 31 -3.31 -9.97 13.15
CA PRO A 31 -2.13 -9.47 12.46
C PRO A 31 -0.84 -9.99 13.10
N ALA A 32 0.10 -10.46 12.28
CA ALA A 32 1.33 -11.15 12.71
C ALA A 32 2.08 -10.40 13.84
N THR A 33 2.17 -9.07 13.76
CA THR A 33 2.84 -8.21 14.75
C THR A 33 2.25 -8.31 16.16
N ILE A 34 0.95 -8.63 16.28
CA ILE A 34 0.24 -8.69 17.57
C ILE A 34 -0.28 -10.08 17.90
N ALA A 35 -0.07 -11.06 17.02
CA ALA A 35 -0.50 -12.43 17.22
C ALA A 35 0.26 -13.07 18.40
N LYS A 36 -0.46 -13.83 19.23
CA LYS A 36 0.15 -14.65 20.28
C LYS A 36 0.76 -15.91 19.67
N PRO A 37 1.87 -16.42 20.24
CA PRO A 37 2.42 -17.70 19.83
C PRO A 37 1.35 -18.79 19.93
N GLN A 38 1.21 -19.59 18.87
CA GLN A 38 0.39 -20.80 18.89
C GLN A 38 1.23 -22.00 19.35
N GLN A 39 0.55 -23.09 19.71
CA GLN A 39 1.24 -24.33 20.09
C GLN A 39 1.99 -24.95 18.91
N ASP A 40 1.42 -24.84 17.70
CA ASP A 40 2.03 -25.23 16.45
C ASP A 40 2.61 -23.98 15.75
N GLU A 41 3.88 -24.05 15.33
CA GLU A 41 4.59 -22.91 14.70
C GLU A 41 3.96 -22.46 13.37
N ASP A 42 3.24 -23.36 12.69
CA ASP A 42 2.58 -23.10 11.42
C ASP A 42 1.15 -22.52 11.57
N ASP A 43 0.67 -22.35 12.82
CA ASP A 43 -0.69 -21.95 13.11
C ASP A 43 -0.77 -20.46 13.49
N TRP A 44 -1.76 -19.76 12.94
CA TRP A 44 -1.99 -18.34 13.21
C TRP A 44 -3.05 -18.15 14.29
N GLU A 45 -2.87 -17.18 15.20
CA GLU A 45 -3.91 -16.85 16.18
C GLU A 45 -5.19 -16.43 15.42
N PRO A 46 -6.34 -17.11 15.59
CA PRO A 46 -7.55 -16.78 14.85
C PRO A 46 -8.12 -15.43 15.32
N PHE A 47 -8.71 -14.68 14.40
CA PHE A 47 -9.46 -13.46 14.67
C PHE A 47 -10.96 -13.70 14.46
N THR A 48 -11.78 -13.12 15.33
CA THR A 48 -13.24 -13.11 15.18
C THR A 48 -13.81 -11.82 15.76
N LEU A 49 -14.87 -11.30 15.13
CA LEU A 49 -15.61 -10.14 15.62
C LEU A 49 -16.45 -10.46 16.87
N GLU A 50 -16.70 -11.74 17.12
CA GLU A 50 -17.48 -12.20 18.28
C GLU A 50 -16.70 -12.14 19.59
N ASP A 51 -15.36 -12.04 19.52
CA ASP A 51 -14.50 -11.84 20.68
C ASP A 51 -14.17 -10.34 20.85
N PRO A 52 -14.69 -9.68 21.90
CA PRO A 52 -14.39 -8.28 22.18
C PRO A 52 -12.89 -8.01 22.39
N GLU A 53 -12.12 -8.98 22.87
CA GLU A 53 -10.68 -8.83 23.08
C GLU A 53 -9.94 -8.75 21.74
N HIS A 54 -10.33 -9.56 20.77
CA HIS A 54 -9.78 -9.52 19.41
C HIS A 54 -10.04 -8.15 18.76
N CYS A 55 -11.29 -7.69 18.80
CA CYS A 55 -11.67 -6.38 18.31
C CYS A 55 -10.86 -5.26 18.97
N ARG A 56 -10.72 -5.31 20.30
CA ARG A 56 -9.95 -4.30 21.05
C ARG A 56 -8.49 -4.27 20.61
N ARG A 57 -7.81 -5.43 20.60
CA ARG A 57 -6.39 -5.54 20.23
C ARG A 57 -6.12 -5.04 18.81
N VAL A 58 -6.96 -5.44 17.86
CA VAL A 58 -6.84 -4.99 16.46
C VAL A 58 -7.08 -3.48 16.37
N CYS A 59 -8.13 -2.95 16.98
CA CYS A 59 -8.40 -1.51 16.96
C CYS A 59 -7.25 -0.69 17.56
N GLU A 60 -6.74 -1.08 18.73
CA GLU A 60 -5.60 -0.42 19.37
C GLU A 60 -4.37 -0.44 18.47
N TYR A 61 -4.08 -1.59 17.85
CA TYR A 61 -2.96 -1.75 16.93
C TYR A 61 -3.09 -0.88 15.68
N LEU A 62 -4.24 -0.93 14.99
CA LEU A 62 -4.50 -0.14 13.78
C LEU A 62 -4.42 1.37 14.08
N ILE A 63 -4.93 1.83 15.22
CA ILE A 63 -4.83 3.24 15.65
C ILE A 63 -3.38 3.64 15.90
N ARG A 64 -2.59 2.79 16.57
CA ARG A 64 -1.16 3.06 16.82
C ARG A 64 -0.38 3.11 15.51
N LEU A 65 -0.64 2.16 14.61
CA LEU A 65 0.00 2.09 13.31
C LEU A 65 -0.32 3.31 12.46
N ALA A 66 -1.60 3.68 12.34
CA ALA A 66 -2.05 4.85 11.59
C ALA A 66 -1.53 6.19 12.14
N ARG A 67 -1.07 6.23 13.40
CA ARG A 67 -0.43 7.41 14.02
C ARG A 67 1.08 7.45 13.84
N SER A 68 1.71 6.34 13.43
CA SER A 68 3.17 6.26 13.30
C SER A 68 3.71 7.01 12.07
N ALA A 69 2.89 7.17 11.03
CA ALA A 69 3.22 7.86 9.79
C ALA A 69 1.93 8.28 9.04
N SER A 70 2.05 8.82 7.83
CA SER A 70 0.94 9.38 7.05
C SER A 70 0.49 8.46 5.90
N LEU A 71 -0.61 7.74 6.11
CA LEU A 71 -1.27 6.95 5.06
C LEU A 71 -1.76 7.85 3.92
N PHE A 72 -2.23 9.04 4.29
CA PHE A 72 -2.75 10.02 3.34
C PHE A 72 -1.72 10.43 2.29
N ARG A 73 -0.43 10.57 2.66
CA ARG A 73 0.63 10.88 1.69
C ARG A 73 0.80 9.77 0.65
N VAL A 74 0.67 8.51 1.06
CA VAL A 74 0.77 7.36 0.16
C VAL A 74 -0.43 7.34 -0.80
N VAL A 75 -1.66 7.38 -0.24
CA VAL A 75 -2.90 7.28 -1.03
C VAL A 75 -3.02 8.44 -2.01
N MET A 76 -2.89 9.68 -1.54
CA MET A 76 -2.96 10.84 -2.42
C MET A 76 -1.80 10.90 -3.41
N GLY A 77 -0.61 10.40 -3.05
CA GLY A 77 0.49 10.26 -3.98
C GLY A 77 0.12 9.35 -5.16
N MET A 78 -0.53 8.23 -4.88
CA MET A 78 -1.03 7.32 -5.91
C MET A 78 -2.18 7.92 -6.73
N VAL A 79 -3.13 8.62 -6.08
CA VAL A 79 -4.22 9.33 -6.78
C VAL A 79 -3.66 10.34 -7.78
N VAL A 80 -2.66 11.14 -7.37
CA VAL A 80 -1.99 12.10 -8.26
C VAL A 80 -1.20 11.40 -9.37
N LEU A 81 -0.51 10.31 -9.05
CA LEU A 81 0.28 9.54 -10.02
C LEU A 81 -0.60 8.94 -11.13
N LEU A 82 -1.79 8.46 -10.77
CA LEU A 82 -2.75 7.81 -11.67
C LEU A 82 -3.76 8.77 -12.32
N ASP A 83 -3.73 10.05 -11.97
CA ASP A 83 -4.59 11.06 -12.58
C ASP A 83 -4.15 11.30 -14.04
N PRO A 84 -5.00 10.98 -15.04
CA PRO A 84 -4.64 11.08 -16.46
C PRO A 84 -4.28 12.52 -16.87
N GLU A 85 -4.81 13.54 -16.19
CA GLU A 85 -4.50 14.94 -16.48
C GLU A 85 -3.04 15.29 -16.19
N ASN A 86 -2.38 14.54 -15.28
CA ASN A 86 -0.98 14.74 -14.95
C ASN A 86 -0.01 14.08 -15.94
N ARG A 87 -0.49 13.17 -16.80
CA ARG A 87 0.28 12.49 -17.86
C ARG A 87 1.60 11.87 -17.39
N PHE A 88 1.64 11.33 -16.17
CA PHE A 88 2.81 10.61 -15.66
C PHE A 88 2.80 9.14 -16.08
N ILE A 89 1.65 8.49 -15.95
CA ILE A 89 1.43 7.08 -16.27
C ILE A 89 0.51 6.99 -17.50
N ASP A 90 0.74 5.99 -18.34
CA ASP A 90 -0.12 5.68 -19.49
C ASP A 90 -1.48 5.13 -18.98
N PRO A 91 -2.60 5.83 -19.23
CA PRO A 91 -3.92 5.39 -18.77
C PRO A 91 -4.50 4.24 -19.61
N ASP A 92 -3.92 3.93 -20.77
CA ASP A 92 -4.47 2.95 -21.72
C ASP A 92 -3.91 1.53 -21.52
N VAL A 93 -3.08 1.31 -20.48
CA VAL A 93 -2.48 0.01 -20.15
C VAL A 93 -2.71 -0.39 -18.69
N ASP A 94 -2.83 -1.69 -18.43
CA ASP A 94 -3.14 -2.23 -17.08
C ASP A 94 -1.93 -2.31 -16.13
N ILE A 95 -0.85 -1.58 -16.42
CA ILE A 95 0.39 -1.58 -15.65
C ILE A 95 0.86 -0.14 -15.40
N LEU A 96 1.73 0.06 -14.42
CA LEU A 96 2.39 1.34 -14.19
C LEU A 96 3.48 1.58 -15.24
N ALA A 97 3.09 1.99 -16.45
CA ALA A 97 4.00 2.37 -17.54
C ALA A 97 4.10 3.89 -17.69
N TYR A 98 5.24 4.39 -18.17
CA TYR A 98 5.39 5.83 -18.46
C TYR A 98 4.43 6.26 -19.57
N HIS A 99 3.85 7.46 -19.43
CA HIS A 99 3.01 8.06 -20.46
C HIS A 99 3.75 8.18 -21.81
N PRO A 100 3.08 7.99 -22.96
CA PRO A 100 3.72 8.05 -24.29
C PRO A 100 4.55 9.32 -24.55
N ASP A 101 4.06 10.48 -24.11
CA ASP A 101 4.79 11.76 -24.21
C ASP A 101 6.16 11.70 -23.49
N THR A 102 6.23 11.03 -22.33
CA THR A 102 7.48 10.87 -21.57
C THR A 102 8.45 9.94 -22.30
N VAL A 103 7.95 8.85 -22.86
CA VAL A 103 8.75 7.92 -23.66
C VAL A 103 9.33 8.63 -24.89
N ALA A 104 8.49 9.33 -25.66
CA ALA A 104 8.91 10.08 -26.84
C ALA A 104 9.94 11.18 -26.50
N ALA A 105 9.77 11.88 -25.37
CA ALA A 105 10.73 12.88 -24.92
C ALA A 105 12.09 12.25 -24.55
N LEU A 106 12.10 11.10 -23.87
CA LEU A 106 13.32 10.37 -23.55
C LEU A 106 14.04 9.85 -24.80
N GLU A 107 13.29 9.34 -25.79
CA GLU A 107 13.84 8.91 -27.08
C GLU A 107 14.45 10.08 -27.86
N ALA A 108 13.78 11.24 -27.91
CA ALA A 108 14.30 12.44 -28.56
C ALA A 108 15.58 12.97 -27.90
N ILE A 109 15.71 12.82 -26.58
CA ILE A 109 16.94 13.15 -25.85
C ILE A 109 18.06 12.14 -26.16
N ALA A 110 17.72 10.87 -26.34
CA ALA A 110 18.66 9.80 -26.62
C ALA A 110 19.21 9.82 -28.07
N ASP A 111 18.42 10.29 -29.04
CA ASP A 111 18.82 10.45 -30.44
C ASP A 111 18.69 11.91 -30.93
N PRO A 112 19.66 12.79 -30.60
CA PRO A 112 19.62 14.19 -30.99
C PRO A 112 19.76 14.44 -32.50
N MET A 113 19.96 13.40 -33.32
CA MET A 113 20.19 13.51 -34.77
C MET A 113 18.92 13.50 -35.63
N GLN A 114 17.73 13.20 -35.10
CA GLN A 114 16.47 13.17 -35.86
C GLN A 114 15.77 14.54 -36.00
N GLY A 115 16.32 15.60 -35.39
CA GLY A 115 15.77 16.96 -35.41
C GLY A 115 16.49 17.97 -36.33
N ARG A 116 17.32 17.53 -37.29
CA ARG A 116 18.00 18.38 -38.28
C ARG A 116 17.63 18.04 -39.71
#